data_AF-A0A150FUA7-F1
#
_entry.id   AF-A0A150FUA7-F1
#
_cell.length_a   1.000
_cell.length_b   1.000
_cell.length_c   1.000
_cell.angle_alpha   90.00
_cell.angle_beta   90.00
_cell.angle_gamma   90.00
#
_symmetry.space_group_name_H-M   'P 1'
#
loop_
_entity.id
_entity.type
_entity.pdbx_description
1 polymer ?
#
loop_
_entity_poly.entity_id
_entity_poly.type
_entity_poly.pdbx_seq_one_letter_code
_entity_poly.pdbx_strand_id
1 'polypeptide(L)'
;MTTKQQRPLAIDYAAHGAAKGWRANEHLIDALPYIDHVAPELRSKVEALIEEEKRASSKLPGDYLRELPPVHKPRFDDHPVLKTEYDRVTSKQPLAPLDTLRYRLEPPPQTRRGDVGAWRAAAENAVSQLEHQHLRILNQELLLKHGDKAWRAQVQLDEAAVRSLESQLAQLRKETDALNRERKLQQQAAGSELTKLDRQYMGQVCELGGPGGWGLVRSVPHSHPDPSPL
;
A
#
# COMPACT_ATOMS: atom_id res chain seq x y z
N MET A 1 24.37 35.59 -46.72
CA MET A 1 24.66 35.32 -45.29
C MET A 1 23.50 34.52 -44.71
N THR A 2 23.64 33.20 -44.68
CA THR A 2 22.59 32.28 -44.21
C THR A 2 22.61 32.21 -42.69
N THR A 3 21.54 32.69 -42.06
CA THR A 3 21.32 32.60 -40.62
C THR A 3 21.15 31.13 -40.23
N LYS A 4 22.10 30.59 -39.46
CA LYS A 4 21.95 29.28 -38.81
C LYS A 4 20.82 29.40 -37.80
N GLN A 5 19.68 28.78 -38.08
CA GLN A 5 18.68 28.48 -37.06
C GLN A 5 19.36 27.63 -35.99
N GLN A 6 19.63 28.22 -34.83
CA GLN A 6 20.04 27.48 -33.65
C GLN A 6 18.85 26.61 -33.24
N ARG A 7 19.00 25.29 -33.40
CA ARG A 7 18.10 24.35 -32.74
C ARG A 7 18.15 24.65 -31.24
N PRO A 8 17.01 24.81 -30.55
CA PRO A 8 17.03 24.89 -29.09
C PRO A 8 17.74 23.63 -28.58
N LEU A 9 18.67 23.82 -27.64
CA LEU A 9 19.37 22.74 -26.96
C LEU A 9 18.30 21.91 -26.25
N ALA A 10 17.83 20.85 -26.90
CA ALA A 10 17.03 19.85 -26.23
C ALA A 10 17.92 19.31 -25.12
N ILE A 11 17.50 19.56 -23.88
CA ILE A 11 18.03 18.79 -22.77
C ILE A 11 17.59 17.37 -23.09
N ASP A 12 18.52 16.51 -23.50
CA ASP A 12 18.30 15.08 -23.72
C ASP A 12 18.06 14.42 -22.34
N TYR A 13 17.01 14.86 -21.66
CA TYR A 13 16.51 14.25 -20.44
C TYR A 13 15.54 13.17 -20.89
N ALA A 14 16.04 11.94 -20.99
CA ALA A 14 15.17 10.78 -21.02
C ALA A 14 14.46 10.73 -19.66
N ALA A 15 13.25 11.26 -19.63
CA ALA A 15 12.41 11.22 -18.46
C ALA A 15 12.34 9.76 -17.95
N HIS A 16 12.66 9.54 -16.68
CA HIS A 16 12.79 8.19 -16.12
C HIS A 16 11.44 7.47 -16.14
N GLY A 17 11.27 6.61 -17.15
CA GLY A 17 10.12 5.72 -17.30
C GLY A 17 9.20 6.10 -18.46
N ALA A 18 8.72 5.08 -19.19
CA ALA A 18 7.65 5.25 -20.15
C ALA A 18 6.33 5.44 -19.42
N ALA A 19 5.56 6.48 -19.77
CA ALA A 19 4.20 6.60 -19.28
C ALA A 19 3.38 5.38 -19.75
N LYS A 20 2.67 4.73 -18.84
CA LYS A 20 1.89 3.51 -19.10
C LYS A 20 0.44 3.74 -18.72
N GLY A 21 -0.49 3.13 -19.47
CA GLY A 21 -1.93 3.28 -19.23
C GLY A 21 -2.45 4.63 -19.73
N TRP A 22 -3.28 5.30 -18.93
CA TRP A 22 -4.05 6.47 -19.36
C TRP A 22 -3.17 7.69 -19.63
N ARG A 23 -1.91 7.63 -19.18
CA ARG A 23 -0.86 8.63 -19.44
C ARG A 23 0.08 8.29 -20.60
N ALA A 24 -0.14 7.19 -21.33
CA ALA A 24 0.80 6.71 -22.35
C ALA A 24 1.13 7.71 -23.47
N ASN A 25 0.26 8.70 -23.70
CA ASN A 25 0.44 9.76 -24.70
C ASN A 25 0.75 11.13 -24.08
N GLU A 26 0.95 11.21 -22.76
CA GLU A 26 1.26 12.44 -22.05
C GLU A 26 2.78 12.55 -21.83
N HIS A 27 3.34 13.76 -21.97
CA HIS A 27 4.73 14.01 -21.61
C HIS A 27 4.94 13.70 -20.13
N LEU A 28 6.01 12.95 -19.81
CA LEU A 28 6.32 12.68 -18.41
C LEU A 28 6.59 14.01 -17.70
N ILE A 29 5.81 14.29 -16.67
CA ILE A 29 5.95 15.50 -15.86
C ILE A 29 7.28 15.41 -15.11
N ASP A 30 8.18 16.34 -15.39
CA ASP A 30 9.44 16.48 -14.65
C ASP A 30 9.24 17.39 -13.44
N ALA A 31 9.61 16.88 -12.27
CA ALA A 31 9.61 17.61 -11.01
C ALA A 31 10.81 17.13 -10.20
N LEU A 32 11.52 18.06 -9.52
CA LEU A 32 12.80 17.77 -8.87
C LEU A 32 12.71 17.89 -7.33
N PRO A 33 12.07 16.93 -6.62
CA PRO A 33 11.87 16.99 -5.17
C PRO A 33 13.11 17.26 -4.30
N TYR A 34 14.31 16.86 -4.72
CA TYR A 34 15.54 17.07 -3.94
C TYR A 34 16.10 18.50 -4.06
N ILE A 35 15.62 19.30 -5.03
CA ILE A 35 16.05 20.68 -5.27
C ILE A 35 14.91 21.65 -5.02
N ASP A 36 13.70 21.30 -5.45
CA ASP A 36 12.52 22.15 -5.37
C ASP A 36 12.02 22.24 -3.92
N HIS A 37 12.39 23.32 -3.25
CA HIS A 37 11.89 23.63 -1.91
C HIS A 37 10.43 24.11 -1.98
N VAL A 38 9.49 23.24 -1.63
CA VAL A 38 8.07 23.59 -1.54
C VAL A 38 7.75 24.08 -0.12
N ALA A 39 7.44 25.36 0.02
CA ALA A 39 6.96 25.91 1.30
C ALA A 39 5.63 25.23 1.70
N PRO A 40 5.42 24.91 3.00
CA PRO A 40 4.23 24.17 3.44
C PRO A 40 2.92 24.91 3.12
N GLU A 41 2.94 26.24 3.08
CA GLU A 41 1.79 27.08 2.74
C GLU A 41 1.29 26.86 1.30
N LEU A 42 2.20 26.54 0.38
CA LEU A 42 1.87 26.32 -1.04
C LEU A 42 1.02 25.05 -1.23
N ARG A 43 1.15 24.06 -0.34
CA ARG A 43 0.36 22.82 -0.44
C ARG A 43 -1.13 23.09 -0.39
N SER A 44 -1.57 23.94 0.54
CA SER A 44 -2.99 24.30 0.70
C SER A 44 -3.55 24.99 -0.54
N LYS A 45 -2.77 25.89 -1.15
CA LYS A 45 -3.15 26.60 -2.39
C LYS A 45 -3.23 25.64 -3.58
N VAL A 46 -2.23 24.77 -3.73
CA VAL A 46 -2.20 23.76 -4.80
C VAL A 46 -3.37 22.79 -4.65
N GLU A 47 -3.69 22.36 -3.43
CA GLU A 47 -4.83 21.47 -3.16
C GLU A 47 -6.17 22.14 -3.50
N ALA A 48 -6.33 23.43 -3.18
CA ALA A 48 -7.51 24.19 -3.59
C ALA A 48 -7.66 24.27 -5.11
N LEU A 49 -6.57 24.54 -5.84
CA LEU A 49 -6.56 24.55 -7.31
C LEU A 49 -6.88 23.17 -7.90
N ILE A 50 -6.35 22.08 -7.30
CA ILE A 50 -6.67 20.71 -7.70
C ILE A 50 -8.16 20.42 -7.52
N GLU A 51 -8.77 20.88 -6.42
CA GLU A 51 -10.20 20.70 -6.17
C GLU A 51 -11.08 21.53 -7.12
N GLU A 52 -10.67 22.74 -7.48
CA GLU A 52 -11.33 23.54 -8.51
C GLU A 52 -11.29 22.84 -9.88
N GLU A 53 -10.12 22.35 -10.29
CA GLU A 53 -9.97 21.57 -11.53
C GLU A 53 -10.78 20.26 -11.49
N LYS A 54 -10.80 19.56 -10.36
CA LYS A 54 -11.65 18.36 -10.20
C LYS A 54 -13.12 18.67 -10.40
N ARG A 55 -13.62 19.81 -9.88
CA ARG A 55 -15.02 20.25 -10.05
C ARG A 55 -15.32 20.64 -11.50
N ALA A 56 -14.36 21.24 -12.19
CA ALA A 56 -14.49 21.63 -13.60
C ALA A 56 -14.33 20.43 -14.55
N SER A 57 -13.60 19.39 -14.13
CA SER A 57 -13.29 18.23 -14.96
C SER A 57 -14.55 17.39 -15.24
N SER A 58 -14.67 16.94 -16.49
CA SER A 58 -15.72 16.03 -16.93
C SER A 58 -15.39 14.54 -16.70
N LYS A 59 -14.18 14.24 -16.19
CA LYS A 59 -13.69 12.89 -15.96
C LYS A 59 -14.30 12.30 -14.69
N LEU A 60 -14.88 11.11 -14.79
CA LEU A 60 -15.50 10.43 -13.64
C LEU A 60 -14.45 9.56 -12.92
N PRO A 61 -14.60 9.32 -11.60
CA PRO A 61 -13.73 8.40 -10.87
C PRO A 61 -13.60 7.01 -11.51
N GLY A 62 -14.67 6.56 -12.20
CA GLY A 62 -14.68 5.28 -12.92
C GLY A 62 -13.75 5.21 -14.12
N ASP A 63 -13.39 6.34 -14.75
CA ASP A 63 -12.49 6.36 -15.91
C ASP A 63 -11.07 5.94 -15.51
N TYR A 64 -10.62 6.32 -14.31
CA TYR A 64 -9.31 5.93 -13.76
C TYR A 64 -9.23 4.46 -13.37
N LEU A 65 -10.37 3.79 -13.15
CA LEU A 65 -10.44 2.38 -12.75
C LEU A 65 -10.51 1.43 -13.95
N ARG A 66 -10.70 1.94 -15.18
CA ARG A 66 -10.84 1.10 -16.40
C ARG A 66 -9.60 0.27 -16.72
N GLU A 67 -8.42 0.74 -16.31
CA GLU A 67 -7.14 0.07 -16.59
C GLU A 67 -6.73 -0.92 -15.52
N LEU A 68 -7.38 -0.86 -14.35
CA LEU A 68 -7.17 -1.85 -13.32
C LEU A 68 -7.86 -3.15 -13.76
N PRO A 69 -7.21 -4.31 -13.58
CA PRO A 69 -7.88 -5.58 -13.81
C PRO A 69 -9.17 -5.62 -12.97
N PRO A 70 -10.27 -6.14 -13.54
CA PRO A 70 -11.54 -6.21 -12.83
C PRO A 70 -11.34 -6.99 -11.53
N VAL A 71 -11.85 -6.43 -10.42
CA VAL A 71 -11.79 -7.09 -9.12
C VAL A 71 -12.38 -8.49 -9.26
N HIS A 72 -11.55 -9.50 -9.00
CA HIS A 72 -11.99 -10.87 -9.10
C HIS A 72 -13.05 -11.11 -8.05
N LYS A 73 -14.25 -11.49 -8.51
CA LYS A 73 -15.30 -11.94 -7.59
C LYS A 73 -14.79 -13.21 -6.91
N PRO A 74 -15.02 -13.37 -5.59
CA PRO A 74 -14.59 -14.57 -4.91
C PRO A 74 -15.30 -15.76 -5.55
N ARG A 75 -14.51 -16.68 -6.10
CA ARG A 75 -15.00 -17.86 -6.81
C ARG A 75 -14.96 -19.04 -5.86
N PHE A 76 -16.11 -19.42 -5.34
CA PHE A 76 -16.27 -20.60 -4.47
C PHE A 76 -16.98 -21.75 -5.17
N ASP A 77 -16.92 -21.81 -6.51
CA ASP A 77 -17.64 -22.82 -7.30
C ASP A 77 -17.19 -24.25 -6.95
N ASP A 78 -15.89 -24.44 -6.64
CA ASP A 78 -15.32 -25.72 -6.24
C ASP A 78 -15.52 -26.04 -4.74
N HIS A 79 -16.04 -25.10 -3.96
CA HIS A 79 -16.12 -25.19 -2.51
C HIS A 79 -17.53 -24.79 -2.01
N PRO A 80 -18.49 -25.72 -2.03
CA PRO A 80 -19.89 -25.42 -1.69
C PRO A 80 -20.05 -24.86 -0.28
N VAL A 81 -19.25 -25.32 0.68
CA VAL A 81 -19.26 -24.82 2.07
C VAL A 81 -18.82 -23.36 2.15
N LEU A 82 -17.79 -22.98 1.39
CA LEU A 82 -17.32 -21.59 1.38
C LEU A 82 -18.34 -20.68 0.69
N LYS A 83 -19.00 -21.19 -0.36
CA LYS A 83 -20.06 -20.46 -1.06
C LYS A 83 -21.23 -20.16 -0.13
N THR A 84 -21.72 -21.15 0.62
CA THR A 84 -22.81 -20.96 1.57
C THR A 84 -22.46 -19.98 2.70
N GLU A 85 -21.23 -20.06 3.22
CA GLU A 85 -20.77 -19.13 4.25
C GLU A 85 -20.59 -17.71 3.70
N TYR A 86 -20.10 -17.58 2.47
CA TYR A 86 -20.01 -16.29 1.79
C TYR A 86 -21.39 -15.66 1.58
N ASP A 87 -22.38 -16.44 1.13
CA ASP A 87 -23.76 -15.97 0.96
C ASP A 87 -24.39 -15.56 2.31
N ARG A 88 -24.11 -16.30 3.39
CA ARG A 88 -24.55 -15.96 4.75
C ARG A 88 -23.95 -14.63 5.22
N VAL A 89 -22.63 -14.45 5.06
CA VAL A 89 -21.90 -13.25 5.48
C VAL A 89 -22.31 -12.03 4.66
N THR A 90 -22.43 -12.18 3.34
CA THR A 90 -22.91 -11.11 2.46
C THR A 90 -24.35 -10.71 2.78
N SER A 91 -25.20 -11.68 3.16
CA SER A 91 -26.56 -11.44 3.66
C SER A 91 -26.60 -10.95 5.12
N LYS A 92 -25.44 -10.72 5.76
CA LYS A 92 -25.30 -10.29 7.17
C LYS A 92 -26.05 -11.16 8.17
N GLN A 93 -26.24 -12.43 7.86
CA GLN A 93 -26.88 -13.37 8.77
C GLN A 93 -25.88 -13.81 9.84
N PRO A 94 -26.22 -13.72 11.14
CA PRO A 94 -25.35 -14.19 12.21
C PRO A 94 -25.18 -15.71 12.12
N LEU A 95 -24.03 -16.22 12.59
CA LEU A 95 -23.79 -17.66 12.67
C LEU A 95 -24.71 -18.26 13.73
N ALA A 96 -25.26 -19.45 13.46
CA ALA A 96 -26.02 -20.19 14.47
C ALA A 96 -25.12 -20.46 15.70
N PRO A 97 -25.64 -20.30 16.92
CA PRO A 97 -24.86 -20.57 18.12
C PRO A 97 -24.44 -22.05 18.13
N LEU A 98 -23.21 -22.30 18.58
CA LEU A 98 -22.71 -23.66 18.73
C LEU A 98 -23.57 -24.40 19.76
N ASP A 99 -24.00 -25.62 19.42
CA ASP A 99 -24.70 -26.46 20.38
C ASP A 99 -23.73 -26.92 21.47
N THR A 100 -23.89 -26.36 22.67
CA THR A 100 -23.09 -26.70 23.85
C THR A 100 -23.67 -27.86 24.65
N LEU A 101 -24.93 -28.24 24.41
CA LEU A 101 -25.60 -29.32 25.13
C LEU A 101 -25.02 -30.68 24.73
N ARG A 102 -24.61 -30.83 23.47
CA ARG A 102 -23.92 -32.02 22.97
C ARG A 102 -22.65 -32.37 23.76
N TYR A 103 -21.97 -31.39 24.33
CA TYR A 103 -20.71 -31.60 25.07
C TYR A 103 -20.91 -31.67 26.58
N ARG A 104 -22.15 -31.64 27.05
CA ARG A 104 -22.49 -31.73 28.48
C ARG A 104 -23.21 -33.04 28.76
N LEU A 105 -22.96 -33.59 29.94
CA LEU A 105 -23.60 -34.80 30.42
C LEU A 105 -24.81 -34.44 31.30
N GLU A 106 -25.75 -33.68 30.74
CA GLU A 106 -26.95 -33.29 31.48
C GLU A 106 -28.02 -34.39 31.40
N PRO A 107 -28.73 -34.68 32.50
CA PRO A 107 -29.91 -35.53 32.44
C PRO A 107 -31.00 -34.88 31.58
N PRO A 108 -31.95 -35.65 31.05
CA PRO A 108 -33.07 -35.08 30.31
C PRO A 108 -33.82 -34.06 31.19
N PRO A 109 -34.35 -32.98 30.57
CA PRO A 109 -35.01 -31.91 31.30
C PRO A 109 -36.16 -32.49 32.12
N GLN A 110 -36.45 -31.88 33.28
CA GLN A 110 -37.38 -32.43 34.27
C GLN A 110 -38.77 -32.73 33.68
N THR A 111 -39.19 -31.96 32.67
CA THR A 111 -40.44 -32.13 31.91
C THR A 111 -40.48 -33.35 30.99
N ARG A 112 -39.32 -33.91 30.60
CA ARG A 112 -39.19 -35.07 29.70
C ARG A 112 -38.64 -36.32 30.38
N ARG A 113 -38.55 -36.35 31.71
CA ARG A 113 -38.03 -37.52 32.45
C ARG A 113 -38.98 -38.74 32.42
N GLY A 114 -40.26 -38.54 32.09
CA GLY A 114 -41.19 -39.65 31.85
C GLY A 114 -41.06 -40.29 30.46
N ASP A 115 -40.29 -39.66 29.55
CA ASP A 115 -40.10 -40.15 28.20
C ASP A 115 -38.84 -41.02 28.10
N VAL A 116 -39.01 -42.28 27.71
CA VAL A 116 -37.93 -43.24 27.51
C VAL A 116 -36.99 -42.81 26.38
N GLY A 117 -37.52 -42.11 25.36
CA GLY A 117 -36.73 -41.61 24.24
C GLY A 117 -35.70 -40.56 24.68
N ALA A 118 -36.09 -39.65 25.58
CA ALA A 118 -35.20 -38.63 26.14
C ALA A 118 -34.06 -39.25 26.98
N TRP A 119 -34.33 -40.33 27.72
CA TRP A 119 -33.30 -41.06 28.45
C TRP A 119 -32.36 -41.84 27.53
N ARG A 120 -32.87 -42.44 26.45
CA ARG A 120 -32.04 -43.11 25.44
C ARG A 120 -31.08 -42.12 24.77
N ALA A 121 -31.57 -40.95 24.37
CA ALA A 121 -30.73 -39.91 23.79
C ALA A 121 -29.65 -39.41 24.76
N ALA A 122 -29.97 -39.25 26.04
CA ALA A 122 -29.00 -38.88 27.07
C ALA A 122 -27.94 -39.97 27.28
N ALA A 123 -28.32 -41.25 27.23
CA ALA A 123 -27.39 -42.38 27.32
C ALA A 123 -26.48 -42.49 26.10
N GLU A 124 -27.00 -42.29 24.89
CA GLU A 124 -26.20 -42.25 23.65
C GLU A 124 -25.19 -41.09 23.66
N ASN A 125 -25.58 -39.92 24.18
CA ASN A 125 -24.65 -38.81 24.40
C ASN A 125 -23.56 -39.18 25.42
N ALA A 126 -23.93 -39.85 26.53
CA ALA A 126 -22.97 -40.31 27.53
C ALA A 126 -21.90 -41.26 26.95
N VAL A 127 -22.32 -42.22 26.14
CA VAL A 127 -21.41 -43.13 25.44
C VAL A 127 -20.49 -42.36 24.49
N SER A 128 -21.06 -41.45 23.70
CA SER A 128 -20.26 -40.60 22.80
C SER A 128 -19.21 -39.78 23.56
N GLN A 129 -19.57 -39.23 24.73
CA GLN A 129 -18.63 -38.48 25.57
C GLN A 129 -17.53 -39.36 26.16
N LEU A 130 -17.84 -40.59 26.57
CA LEU A 130 -16.84 -41.54 27.06
C LEU A 130 -15.76 -41.81 26.00
N GLU A 131 -16.18 -42.11 24.77
CA GLU A 131 -15.28 -42.33 23.65
C GLU A 131 -14.45 -41.07 23.33
N HIS A 132 -15.06 -39.88 23.36
CA HIS A 132 -14.33 -38.63 23.19
C HIS A 132 -13.27 -38.40 24.29
N GLN A 133 -13.55 -38.72 25.55
CA GLN A 133 -12.55 -38.63 26.62
C GLN A 133 -11.43 -39.65 26.42
N HIS A 134 -11.75 -40.87 25.99
CA HIS A 134 -10.75 -41.88 25.67
C HIS A 134 -9.80 -41.41 24.55
N LEU A 135 -10.36 -40.91 23.44
CA LEU A 135 -9.57 -40.32 22.34
C LEU A 135 -8.74 -39.12 22.80
N ARG A 136 -9.29 -38.27 23.67
CA ARG A 136 -8.56 -37.13 24.24
C ARG A 136 -7.34 -37.59 25.03
N ILE A 137 -7.46 -38.63 25.85
CA ILE A 137 -6.33 -39.20 26.60
C ILE A 137 -5.27 -39.70 25.62
N LEU A 138 -5.66 -40.48 24.61
CA LEU A 138 -4.73 -40.97 23.58
C LEU A 138 -4.02 -39.83 22.84
N ASN A 139 -4.75 -38.80 22.44
CA ASN A 139 -4.18 -37.61 21.80
C ASN A 139 -3.22 -36.86 22.73
N GLN A 140 -3.53 -36.77 24.02
CA GLN A 140 -2.65 -36.16 25.02
C GLN A 140 -1.40 -37.00 25.23
N GLU A 141 -1.49 -38.32 25.24
CA GLU A 141 -0.32 -39.20 25.31
C GLU A 141 0.59 -39.03 24.08
N LEU A 142 0.02 -38.90 22.88
CA LEU A 142 0.78 -38.59 21.67
C LEU A 142 1.46 -37.21 21.76
N LEU A 143 0.73 -36.21 22.26
CA LEU A 143 1.28 -34.86 22.46
C LEU A 143 2.40 -34.86 23.50
N LEU A 144 2.27 -35.59 24.60
CA LEU A 144 3.32 -35.69 25.62
C LEU A 144 4.58 -36.38 25.07
N LYS A 145 4.42 -37.37 24.18
CA LYS A 145 5.52 -38.11 23.57
C LYS A 145 6.25 -37.33 22.46
N HIS A 146 5.52 -36.56 21.64
CA HIS A 146 6.06 -35.97 20.41
C HIS A 146 5.94 -34.45 20.32
N GLY A 147 5.14 -33.82 21.20
CA GLY A 147 4.81 -32.40 21.14
C GLY A 147 6.03 -31.49 21.25
N ASP A 148 6.98 -31.81 22.15
CA ASP A 148 8.20 -31.00 22.30
C ASP A 148 8.99 -30.94 20.98
N LYS A 149 9.20 -32.10 20.35
CA LYS A 149 10.02 -32.24 19.15
C LYS A 149 9.35 -31.59 17.95
N ALA A 150 8.04 -31.84 17.79
CA ALA A 150 7.25 -31.23 16.72
C ALA A 150 7.21 -29.71 16.86
N TRP A 151 7.01 -29.19 18.07
CA TRP A 151 7.00 -27.75 18.33
C TRP A 151 8.36 -27.11 18.03
N ARG A 152 9.47 -27.70 18.50
CA ARG A 152 10.82 -27.21 18.20
C ARG A 152 11.11 -27.21 16.70
N ALA A 153 10.70 -28.24 15.98
CA ALA A 153 10.86 -28.30 14.53
C ALA A 153 10.07 -27.18 13.83
N GLN A 154 8.81 -26.94 14.25
CA GLN A 154 8.02 -25.84 13.71
C GLN A 154 8.66 -24.48 13.99
N VAL A 155 9.14 -24.24 15.22
CA VAL A 155 9.85 -23.01 15.57
C VAL A 155 11.08 -22.80 14.69
N GLN A 156 11.85 -23.85 14.40
CA GLN A 156 13.01 -23.75 13.50
C GLN A 156 12.62 -23.37 12.07
N LEU A 157 11.51 -23.91 11.56
CA LEU A 157 10.97 -23.54 10.25
C LEU A 157 10.50 -22.08 10.23
N ASP A 158 9.78 -21.65 11.26
CA ASP A 158 9.28 -20.28 11.38
C ASP A 158 10.44 -19.29 11.48
N GLU A 159 11.45 -19.58 12.29
CA GLU A 159 12.66 -18.76 12.35
C GLU A 159 13.39 -18.69 11.01
N ALA A 160 13.46 -19.79 10.25
CA ALA A 160 14.07 -19.78 8.92
C ALA A 160 13.27 -18.91 7.93
N ALA A 161 11.95 -18.96 8.00
CA ALA A 161 11.07 -18.10 7.20
C ALA A 161 11.25 -16.62 7.56
N VAL A 162 11.30 -16.30 8.85
CA VAL A 162 11.55 -14.93 9.34
C VAL A 162 12.90 -14.42 8.83
N ARG A 163 13.98 -15.20 8.99
CA ARG A 163 15.32 -14.82 8.48
C ARG A 163 15.32 -14.58 6.97
N SER A 164 14.59 -15.38 6.20
CA SER A 164 14.45 -15.18 4.75
C SER A 164 13.74 -13.87 4.42
N LEU A 165 12.63 -13.57 5.08
CA LEU A 165 11.87 -12.34 4.89
C LEU A 165 12.66 -11.09 5.29
N GLU A 166 13.39 -11.15 6.41
CA GLU A 166 14.28 -10.07 6.85
C GLU A 166 15.39 -9.81 5.84
N SER A 167 15.97 -10.85 5.25
CA SER A 167 16.97 -10.73 4.19
C SER A 167 16.40 -10.07 2.93
N GLN A 168 15.21 -10.48 2.49
CA GLN A 168 14.52 -9.87 1.34
C GLN A 168 14.20 -8.40 1.61
N LEU A 169 13.72 -8.08 2.81
CA LEU A 169 13.42 -6.71 3.22
C LEU A 169 14.69 -5.84 3.24
N ALA A 170 15.80 -6.36 3.77
CA ALA A 170 17.08 -5.67 3.77
C ALA A 170 17.58 -5.41 2.35
N GLN A 171 17.39 -6.35 1.43
CA GLN A 171 17.76 -6.20 0.02
C GLN A 171 16.91 -5.11 -0.67
N LEU A 172 15.59 -5.14 -0.49
CA LEU A 172 14.69 -4.12 -1.05
C LEU A 172 14.99 -2.71 -0.50
N ARG A 173 15.37 -2.60 0.78
CA ARG A 173 15.81 -1.32 1.36
C ARG A 173 17.08 -0.82 0.69
N LYS A 174 18.08 -1.68 0.49
CA LYS A 174 19.32 -1.32 -0.22
C LYS A 174 19.04 -0.85 -1.65
N GLU A 175 18.17 -1.55 -2.37
CA GLU A 175 17.75 -1.17 -3.73
C GLU A 175 17.04 0.18 -3.76
N THR A 176 16.12 0.40 -2.81
CA THR A 176 15.42 1.69 -2.66
C THR A 176 16.40 2.82 -2.35
N ASP A 177 17.36 2.60 -1.44
CA ASP A 177 18.37 3.58 -1.07
C ASP A 177 19.32 3.87 -2.24
N ALA A 178 19.74 2.86 -3.00
CA ALA A 178 20.58 3.03 -4.17
C ALA A 178 19.88 3.88 -5.24
N LEU A 179 18.62 3.58 -5.53
CA LEU A 179 17.80 4.33 -6.47
C LEU A 179 17.54 5.78 -5.98
N ASN A 180 17.29 5.98 -4.69
CA ASN A 180 17.14 7.33 -4.13
C ASN A 180 18.44 8.14 -4.21
N ARG A 181 19.60 7.51 -3.97
CA ARG A 181 20.91 8.15 -4.14
C ARG A 181 21.15 8.54 -5.59
N GLU A 182 20.87 7.64 -6.53
CA GLU A 182 20.99 7.91 -7.97
C GLU A 182 20.08 9.08 -8.39
N ARG A 183 18.80 9.06 -8.01
CA ARG A 183 17.86 10.16 -8.27
C ARG A 183 18.37 11.48 -7.69
N LYS A 184 18.89 11.47 -6.46
CA LYS A 184 19.43 12.69 -5.83
C LYS A 184 20.60 13.25 -6.64
N LEU A 185 21.54 12.41 -7.07
CA LEU A 185 22.71 12.86 -7.86
C LEU A 185 22.28 13.44 -9.21
N GLN A 186 21.37 12.75 -9.92
CA GLN A 186 20.85 13.21 -11.20
C GLN A 186 20.10 14.54 -11.07
N GLN A 187 19.25 14.67 -10.06
CA GLN A 187 18.55 15.92 -9.79
C GLN A 187 19.55 17.02 -9.48
N GLN A 188 20.49 16.82 -8.55
CA GLN A 188 21.52 17.83 -8.23
C GLN A 188 22.34 18.30 -9.44
N ALA A 189 22.70 17.38 -10.35
CA ALA A 189 23.35 17.73 -11.61
C ALA A 189 22.45 18.63 -12.48
N ALA A 190 21.20 18.22 -12.70
CA ALA A 190 20.21 18.99 -13.45
C ALA A 190 19.95 20.38 -12.83
N GLY A 191 19.81 20.47 -11.51
CA GLY A 191 19.63 21.74 -10.80
C GLY A 191 20.81 22.69 -10.97
N SER A 192 22.04 22.17 -11.01
CA SER A 192 23.23 22.99 -11.27
C SER A 192 23.22 23.57 -12.68
N GLU A 193 22.77 22.81 -13.68
CA GLU A 193 22.62 23.27 -15.06
C GLU A 193 21.46 24.28 -15.19
N LEU A 194 20.30 24.02 -14.57
CA LEU A 194 19.18 24.96 -14.53
C LEU A 194 19.61 26.29 -13.91
N THR A 195 20.37 26.27 -12.82
CA THR A 195 20.88 27.49 -12.19
C THR A 195 21.84 28.26 -13.10
N LYS A 196 22.68 27.56 -13.88
CA LYS A 196 23.57 28.20 -14.87
C LYS A 196 22.75 28.85 -15.99
N LEU A 197 21.78 28.13 -16.54
CA LEU A 197 20.90 28.61 -17.61
C LEU A 197 20.06 29.80 -17.15
N ASP A 198 19.54 29.76 -15.93
CA ASP A 198 18.78 30.86 -15.35
C ASP A 198 19.62 32.13 -15.21
N ARG A 199 20.88 32.01 -14.75
CA ARG A 199 21.81 33.14 -14.72
C ARG A 199 22.12 33.70 -16.11
N GLN A 200 22.33 32.82 -17.10
CA GLN A 200 22.56 33.23 -18.49
C GLN A 200 21.34 33.96 -19.07
N TYR A 201 20.15 33.42 -18.82
CA TYR A 201 18.89 34.03 -19.23
C TYR A 201 18.69 35.40 -18.59
N MET A 202 18.85 35.51 -17.27
CA MET A 202 18.76 36.78 -16.55
C MET A 202 19.80 37.79 -17.03
N GLY A 203 21.03 37.33 -17.33
CA GLY A 203 22.06 38.17 -17.94
C GLY A 203 21.63 38.74 -19.30
N GLN A 204 21.12 37.90 -20.20
CA GLN A 204 20.61 38.33 -21.51
C GLN A 204 19.42 39.29 -21.38
N VAL A 205 18.49 39.02 -20.46
CA VAL A 205 17.35 39.90 -20.20
C VAL A 205 17.83 41.27 -19.70
N CYS A 206 18.84 41.30 -18.82
CA CYS A 206 19.44 42.55 -18.35
C CYS A 206 20.20 43.29 -19.46
N GLU A 207 20.93 42.58 -20.32
CA GLU A 207 21.67 43.17 -21.46
C GLU A 207 20.72 43.75 -22.52
N LEU A 208 19.63 43.05 -22.83
CA LEU A 208 18.57 43.54 -23.72
C LEU A 208 17.72 44.65 -23.06
N GLY A 209 17.79 44.78 -21.73
CA GLY A 209 17.13 45.81 -20.93
C GLY A 209 17.97 47.07 -20.65
N GLY A 210 19.12 47.24 -21.32
CA GLY A 210 19.96 48.45 -21.24
C GLY A 210 19.25 49.74 -21.69
N PRO A 211 19.75 50.91 -21.28
CA PRO A 211 18.98 52.01 -20.67
C PRO A 211 17.99 52.67 -21.64
N GLY A 212 16.74 52.22 -21.66
CA GLY A 212 15.70 52.82 -22.51
C GLY A 212 14.27 52.28 -22.35
N GLY A 213 14.09 51.18 -21.64
CA GLY A 213 12.78 50.62 -21.28
C GLY A 213 13.08 49.27 -20.67
N TRP A 214 12.86 49.00 -19.39
CA TRP A 214 11.60 49.09 -18.67
C TRP A 214 11.84 49.58 -17.25
N GLY A 215 11.03 50.53 -16.78
CA GLY A 215 11.06 51.00 -15.41
C GLY A 215 10.55 49.92 -14.43
N LEU A 216 11.28 49.80 -13.31
CA LEU A 216 10.89 49.14 -12.06
C LEU A 216 10.28 47.73 -12.17
N VAL A 217 11.12 46.71 -11.98
CA VAL A 217 10.70 45.53 -11.22
C VAL A 217 11.66 45.37 -10.06
N ARG A 218 11.14 45.65 -8.86
CA ARG A 218 11.86 45.54 -7.59
C ARG A 218 12.42 44.13 -7.44
N SER A 219 13.74 44.05 -7.25
CA SER A 219 14.39 42.90 -6.64
C SER A 219 13.78 42.66 -5.25
N VAL A 220 13.11 41.53 -5.08
CA VAL A 220 12.80 40.99 -3.75
C VAL A 220 14.07 40.31 -3.25
N PRO A 221 14.70 40.76 -2.15
CA PRO A 221 15.90 40.11 -1.65
C PRO A 221 15.53 38.74 -1.10
N HIS A 222 16.16 37.69 -1.63
CA HIS A 222 16.25 36.41 -0.94
C HIS A 222 17.09 36.62 0.32
N SER A 223 16.43 36.84 1.45
CA SER A 223 17.05 36.79 2.77
C SER A 223 17.43 35.34 3.07
N HIS A 224 18.71 35.02 2.93
CA HIS A 224 19.31 33.91 3.67
C HIS A 224 19.25 34.25 5.17
N PRO A 225 18.63 33.43 6.03
CA PRO A 225 18.85 33.54 7.46
C PRO A 225 20.16 32.82 7.79
N ASP A 226 21.15 33.57 8.27
CA ASP A 226 22.30 33.02 8.97
C ASP A 226 21.84 32.16 10.16
N PRO A 227 22.49 31.03 10.44
CA PRO A 227 22.19 30.22 11.61
C PRO A 227 22.78 30.89 12.86
N SER A 228 21.92 31.33 13.78
CA SER A 228 22.35 31.64 15.15
C SER A 228 22.33 30.37 16.01
N PRO A 229 23.27 30.23 16.96
CA PRO A 229 23.53 28.96 17.64
C PRO A 229 22.63 28.80 18.88
N LEU A 230 21.98 27.65 18.99
CA LEU A 230 21.71 26.90 20.23
C LEU A 230 21.69 25.41 19.88
#